data_AF-A0A2D5UAM8-F1
#
_entry.id   AF-A0A2D5UAM8-F1
#
_cell.length_a   1.000
_cell.length_b   1.000
_cell.length_c   1.000
_cell.angle_alpha   90.00
_cell.angle_beta   90.00
_cell.angle_gamma   90.00
#
_symmetry.space_group_name_H-M   'P 1'
#
loop_
_entity.id
_entity.type
_entity.pdbx_description
1 polymer ?
#
loop_
_entity_poly.entity_id
_entity_poly.type
_entity_poly.pdbx_seq_one_letter_code
_entity_poly.pdbx_strand_id
1 'polypeptide(L)'
;MRFLHRNIRRALLVIRRDIRAVLKRDPAARSVAEVVLCYPGFHAVSFHRLAHFLWNRRFYLFARWLSHLSRFFTGIEIHPGAQIGENFFIDHG
;
A
#
# COMPACT_ATOMS: atom_id res chain seq x y z
N MET A 1 5.56 11.80 -22.52
CA MET A 1 6.40 10.84 -21.75
C MET A 1 6.85 11.30 -20.35
N ARG A 2 7.00 12.59 -20.02
CA ARG A 2 7.51 13.06 -18.70
C ARG A 2 6.57 12.82 -17.50
N PHE A 3 5.25 12.84 -17.71
CA PHE A 3 4.25 12.66 -16.64
C PHE A 3 4.25 11.23 -16.06
N LEU A 4 4.28 10.22 -16.93
CA LEU A 4 4.25 8.80 -16.54
C LEU A 4 5.51 8.41 -15.73
N HIS A 5 6.68 8.87 -16.18
CA HIS A 5 7.95 8.65 -15.48
C HIS A 5 7.96 9.25 -14.06
N ARG A 6 7.37 10.42 -13.87
CA ARG A 6 7.32 11.10 -12.55
C ARG A 6 6.46 10.32 -11.55
N ASN A 7 5.35 9.75 -12.00
CA ASN A 7 4.44 8.99 -11.15
C ASN A 7 5.04 7.65 -10.72
N ILE A 8 5.73 6.95 -11.63
CA ILE A 8 6.42 5.68 -11.32
C ILE A 8 7.52 5.91 -10.27
N ARG A 9 8.36 6.94 -10.46
CA ARG A 9 9.40 7.27 -9.47
C ARG A 9 8.81 7.59 -8.11
N ARG A 10 7.71 8.36 -8.05
CA ARG A 10 7.02 8.66 -6.80
C ARG A 10 6.48 7.40 -6.12
N ALA A 11 5.83 6.51 -6.87
CA ALA A 11 5.33 5.26 -6.34
C ALA A 11 6.45 4.39 -5.75
N LEU A 12 7.58 4.25 -6.44
CA LEU A 12 8.75 3.52 -5.94
C LEU A 12 9.34 4.14 -4.68
N LEU A 13 9.38 5.48 -4.58
CA LEU A 13 9.84 6.17 -3.38
C LEU A 13 8.90 5.92 -2.20
N VAL A 14 7.58 5.94 -2.42
CA VAL A 14 6.58 5.66 -1.38
C VAL A 14 6.72 4.22 -0.88
N ILE A 15 6.81 3.25 -1.78
CA ILE A 15 7.02 1.84 -1.41
C ILE A 15 8.30 1.66 -0.59
N ARG A 16 9.41 2.29 -1.00
CA ARG A 16 10.68 2.23 -0.23
C ARG A 16 10.55 2.85 1.16
N ARG A 17 9.76 3.92 1.31
CA ARG A 17 9.48 4.54 2.62
C ARG A 17 8.63 3.63 3.48
N ASP A 18 7.59 3.02 2.92
CA ASP A 18 6.71 2.10 3.64
C ASP A 18 7.49 0.87 4.13
N ILE A 19 8.34 0.25 3.30
CA ILE A 19 9.23 -0.86 3.71
C ILE A 19 10.15 -0.44 4.87
N ARG A 20 10.76 0.74 4.77
CA ARG A 20 11.64 1.26 5.82
C ARG A 20 10.87 1.54 7.12
N ALA A 21 9.62 1.98 7.02
CA ALA A 21 8.78 2.21 8.18
C ALA A 21 8.48 0.90 8.92
N VAL A 22 8.21 -0.19 8.20
CA VAL A 22 8.05 -1.53 8.78
C VAL A 22 9.33 -1.95 9.51
N LEU A 23 10.46 -1.99 8.81
CA LEU A 23 11.75 -2.41 9.39
C LEU A 23 12.20 -1.56 10.59
N LYS A 24 11.77 -0.30 10.67
CA LYS A 24 12.11 0.59 11.79
C LYS A 24 11.18 0.38 13.00
N ARG A 25 9.93 -0.01 12.77
CA ARG A 25 8.89 -0.04 13.82
C ARG A 25 8.64 -1.43 14.37
N ASP A 26 8.83 -2.46 13.55
CA ASP A 26 8.69 -3.84 13.98
C ASP A 26 10.08 -4.47 14.20
N PRO A 27 10.47 -4.74 15.47
CA PRO A 27 11.73 -5.40 15.78
C PRO A 27 11.80 -6.86 15.29
N ALA A 28 10.66 -7.49 14.95
CA ALA A 28 10.62 -8.84 14.41
C ALA A 28 10.97 -8.88 12.91
N ALA A 29 10.83 -7.77 12.19
CA ALA A 29 11.12 -7.68 10.76
C ALA A 29 12.62 -7.81 10.48
N ARG A 30 13.04 -8.87 9.79
CA ARG A 30 14.46 -9.20 9.61
C ARG A 30 15.03 -8.74 8.28
N SER A 31 14.20 -8.56 7.25
CA SER A 31 14.68 -8.19 5.92
C SER A 31 13.64 -7.50 5.05
N VAL A 32 14.11 -6.77 4.03
CA VAL A 32 13.24 -6.19 2.99
C VAL A 32 12.43 -7.28 2.27
N ALA A 33 13.05 -8.44 2.00
CA ALA A 33 12.38 -9.54 1.31
C ALA A 33 11.21 -10.08 2.15
N GLU A 34 11.42 -10.26 3.45
CA GLU A 34 10.36 -10.68 4.38
C GLU A 34 9.22 -9.67 4.43
N VAL A 35 9.51 -8.36 4.51
CA VAL A 35 8.47 -7.32 4.47
C VAL A 35 7.67 -7.37 3.16
N VAL A 36 8.36 -7.47 2.03
CA VAL A 36 7.71 -7.45 0.72
C VAL A 36 6.89 -8.72 0.48
N LEU A 37 7.29 -9.87 1.00
CA LEU A 37 6.65 -11.15 0.73
C LEU A 37 5.62 -11.55 1.78
N CYS A 38 5.81 -11.15 3.05
CA CYS A 38 5.12 -11.77 4.18
C CYS A 38 4.36 -10.78 5.08
N TYR A 39 4.47 -9.46 4.90
CA TYR A 39 3.78 -8.50 5.76
C TYR A 39 2.41 -8.11 5.21
N PRO A 40 1.29 -8.63 5.77
CA PRO A 40 -0.06 -8.35 5.26
C PRO A 40 -0.42 -6.87 5.39
N GLY A 41 0.03 -6.20 6.45
CA GLY A 41 -0.16 -4.75 6.62
C GLY A 41 0.53 -3.91 5.54
N PHE A 42 1.75 -4.30 5.13
CA PHE A 42 2.45 -3.66 4.01
C PHE A 42 1.71 -3.86 2.69
N HIS A 43 1.19 -5.08 2.45
CA HIS A 43 0.37 -5.36 1.26
C HIS A 43 -0.91 -4.53 1.27
N ALA A 44 -1.65 -4.50 2.39
CA ALA A 44 -2.90 -3.75 2.51
C ALA A 44 -2.71 -2.26 2.19
N VAL A 45 -1.68 -1.63 2.74
CA VAL A 45 -1.34 -0.23 2.44
C VAL A 45 -0.97 -0.05 0.97
N SER A 46 -0.18 -0.96 0.39
CA SER A 46 0.23 -0.90 -1.02
C SER A 46 -0.97 -0.99 -1.96
N PHE A 47 -1.87 -1.94 -1.72
CA PHE A 47 -3.13 -2.08 -2.47
C PHE A 47 -4.03 -0.86 -2.28
N HIS A 48 -4.16 -0.33 -1.05
CA HIS A 48 -4.93 0.88 -0.80
C HIS A 48 -4.39 2.06 -1.59
N ARG A 49 -3.07 2.29 -1.65
CA ARG A 49 -2.49 3.40 -2.42
C ARG A 49 -2.84 3.31 -3.92
N LEU A 50 -2.89 2.10 -4.48
CA LEU A 50 -3.36 1.87 -5.85
C LEU A 50 -4.87 2.09 -5.98
N ALA A 51 -5.67 1.55 -5.07
CA ALA A 51 -7.12 1.72 -5.06
C ALA A 51 -7.53 3.19 -4.90
N HIS A 52 -6.84 3.95 -4.04
CA HIS A 52 -7.04 5.37 -3.82
C HIS A 52 -6.70 6.20 -5.07
N PHE A 53 -5.62 5.82 -5.78
CA PHE A 53 -5.31 6.44 -7.07
C PHE A 53 -6.46 6.23 -8.08
N LEU A 54 -7.01 5.02 -8.18
CA LEU A 54 -8.14 4.71 -9.05
C LEU A 54 -9.42 5.45 -8.62
N TRP A 55 -9.67 5.53 -7.31
CA TRP A 55 -10.79 6.26 -6.73
C TRP A 55 -10.77 7.74 -7.10
N ASN A 56 -9.61 8.40 -6.96
CA ASN A 56 -9.44 9.81 -7.32
C ASN A 56 -9.55 10.07 -8.84
N ARG A 57 -9.45 9.02 -9.65
CA ARG A 57 -9.66 9.04 -11.10
C ARG A 57 -11.10 8.66 -11.50
N ARG A 58 -12.01 8.55 -10.53
CA ARG A 58 -13.43 8.19 -10.70
C ARG A 58 -13.68 6.75 -11.17
N PHE A 59 -12.68 5.86 -11.10
CA PHE A 59 -12.85 4.42 -11.35
C PHE A 59 -13.37 3.70 -10.10
N TYR A 60 -14.52 4.13 -9.58
CA TYR A 60 -15.00 3.74 -8.24
C TYR A 60 -15.25 2.24 -8.08
N LEU A 61 -15.91 1.61 -9.06
CA LEU A 61 -16.21 0.17 -9.01
C LEU A 61 -14.91 -0.64 -8.96
N PHE A 62 -13.96 -0.33 -9.84
CA PHE A 62 -12.68 -1.04 -9.89
C PHE A 62 -11.83 -0.78 -8.64
N ALA A 63 -11.85 0.45 -8.11
CA ALA A 63 -11.20 0.79 -6.85
C ALA A 63 -11.78 -0.01 -5.67
N ARG A 64 -13.11 -0.17 -5.59
CA ARG A 64 -13.76 -0.99 -4.54
C ARG A 64 -13.47 -2.47 -4.71
N TRP A 65 -13.53 -2.98 -5.95
CA TRP A 65 -13.13 -4.36 -6.22
C TRP A 65 -11.70 -4.64 -5.78
N LEU A 66 -10.76 -3.74 -6.07
CA LEU A 66 -9.37 -3.87 -5.66
C LEU A 66 -9.20 -3.82 -4.13
N SER A 67 -9.96 -2.98 -3.44
CA SER A 67 -10.00 -2.92 -1.96
C SER A 67 -10.51 -4.24 -1.36
N HIS A 68 -11.53 -4.86 -1.94
CA HIS A 68 -11.99 -6.18 -1.51
C HIS A 68 -11.01 -7.30 -1.85
N LEU A 69 -10.32 -7.22 -2.99
CA LEU A 69 -9.25 -8.15 -3.33
C LEU A 69 -8.09 -8.07 -2.31
N SER A 70 -7.73 -6.85 -1.88
CA SER A 70 -6.75 -6.65 -0.83
C SER A 70 -7.18 -7.25 0.51
N ARG A 71 -8.44 -7.05 0.90
CA ARG A 71 -9.03 -7.67 2.09
C ARG A 71 -8.99 -9.20 2.00
N PHE A 72 -9.25 -9.78 0.83
CA PHE A 72 -9.20 -11.23 0.64
C PHE A 72 -7.81 -11.80 0.92
N PHE A 73 -6.74 -11.12 0.49
CA PHE A 73 -5.37 -11.59 0.72
C PHE A 73 -4.80 -11.25 2.10
N THR A 74 -5.25 -10.16 2.73
CA THR A 74 -4.60 -9.61 3.93
C THR A 74 -5.48 -9.67 5.18
N GLY A 75 -6.79 -9.88 5.04
CA GLY A 75 -7.78 -9.70 6.11
C GLY A 75 -8.12 -8.24 6.42
N ILE A 76 -7.36 -7.28 5.89
CA ILE A 76 -7.47 -5.86 6.21
C ILE A 76 -8.33 -5.15 5.15
N GLU A 77 -9.43 -4.51 5.57
CA GLU A 77 -10.24 -3.69 4.67
C GLU A 77 -9.91 -2.21 4.81
N ILE A 78 -9.41 -1.60 3.72
CA ILE A 78 -9.21 -0.16 3.63
C ILE A 78 -10.06 0.38 2.48
N HIS A 79 -11.01 1.27 2.80
CA HIS A 79 -11.84 1.90 1.78
C HIS A 79 -10.98 2.75 0.81
N PRO A 80 -11.20 2.70 -0.52
CA PRO A 80 -10.38 3.45 -1.47
C PRO A 80 -10.42 4.97 -1.26
N GLY A 81 -11.53 5.49 -0.74
CA GLY A 81 -11.69 6.91 -0.40
C GLY A 81 -10.98 7.37 0.88
N ALA A 82 -10.40 6.45 1.67
CA ALA A 82 -9.67 6.82 2.87
C ALA A 82 -8.41 7.65 2.52
N GLN A 83 -8.12 8.67 3.32
CA GLN A 83 -6.93 9.49 3.16
C GLN A 83 -5.85 9.01 4.13
N ILE A 84 -4.85 8.30 3.60
CA ILE A 84 -3.74 7.75 4.37
C ILE A 84 -2.44 8.49 4.03
N GLY A 85 -1.79 9.02 5.07
CA GLY A 85 -0.52 9.73 4.95
C GLY A 85 0.68 8.84 4.56
N GLU A 86 1.86 9.46 4.55
CA GLU A 86 3.12 8.74 4.39
C GLU A 86 3.50 8.02 5.70
N ASN A 87 4.26 6.91 5.60
CA ASN A 87 4.75 6.13 6.74
C ASN A 87 3.62 5.57 7.65
N PHE A 88 2.46 5.28 7.06
CA PHE A 88 1.39 4.54 7.73
C PHE A 88 1.79 3.07 7.83
N PHE A 89 1.58 2.46 8.99
CA PHE A 89 1.97 1.09 9.29
C PHE A 89 0.83 0.39 10.00
N ILE A 90 0.51 -0.81 9.53
CA ILE A 90 -0.43 -1.73 10.16
C ILE A 90 0.40 -2.95 10.53
N ASP A 91 0.35 -3.32 11.81
CA ASP A 91 1.02 -4.52 12.30
C ASP A 91 0.00 -5.61 12.55
N HIS A 92 0.31 -6.84 12.16
CA HIS A 92 -0.54 -8.03 12.18
C HIS A 92 -1.86 -7.96 11.38
N GLY A 93 -2.67 -6.91 11.53
CA GLY A 93 -4.02 -6.77 10.95
C GLY A 93 -4.75 -5.54 11.45
#